data_AF-A0A4W5LPJ5-F1
#
_entry.id   AF-A0A4W5LPJ5-F1
#
_cell.length_a   1.000
_cell.length_b   1.000
_cell.length_c   1.000
_cell.angle_alpha   90.00
_cell.angle_beta   90.00
_cell.angle_gamma   90.00
#
_symmetry.space_group_name_H-M   'P 1'
#
loop_
_entity.id
_entity.type
_entity.pdbx_description
1 polymer ?
#
loop_
_entity_poly.entity_id
_entity_poly.type
_entity_poly.pdbx_seq_one_letter_code
_entity_poly.pdbx_strand_id
1 'polypeptide(L)'
;MTELIDITQKALQSQSWKMKAQGAAAMASIAKQQTGSLVAPHLGMVLSALLQGLVGRTWTGKEELLNAIGSVVSKCSGELQKSSPGQPSVPEVTDLVLKECRKDNLVYKMAALGCAADVLQATQEDRFSDMADILIPLIKKVRQRERERERERQTVRATDREREGDRQKERRTVCVFLLLHHSILLIDPECVMSDPV
;
A
#
# COMPACT_ATOMS: atom_id res chain seq x y z
N MET A 1 -31.84 -10.75 -14.51
CA MET A 1 -30.80 -10.30 -13.52
C MET A 1 -30.18 -11.48 -12.82
N THR A 2 -30.98 -12.41 -12.28
CA THR A 2 -30.54 -13.66 -11.65
C THR A 2 -29.52 -14.45 -12.48
N GLU A 3 -29.77 -14.63 -13.78
CA GLU A 3 -28.83 -15.36 -14.66
C GLU A 3 -27.46 -14.67 -14.79
N LEU A 4 -27.42 -13.33 -14.82
CA LEU A 4 -26.17 -12.58 -14.88
C LEU A 4 -25.39 -12.71 -13.57
N ILE A 5 -26.07 -12.68 -12.43
CA ILE A 5 -25.49 -12.91 -11.11
C ILE A 5 -24.93 -14.34 -11.00
N ASP A 6 -25.69 -15.35 -11.47
CA ASP A 6 -25.26 -16.75 -11.46
C ASP A 6 -24.01 -16.99 -12.34
N ILE A 7 -23.99 -16.46 -13.56
CA ILE A 7 -22.85 -16.58 -14.47
C ILE A 7 -21.59 -15.94 -13.87
N THR A 8 -21.73 -14.75 -13.30
CA THR A 8 -20.60 -14.03 -12.67
C THR A 8 -20.14 -14.71 -11.39
N GLN A 9 -21.04 -15.27 -10.59
CA GLN A 9 -20.69 -16.06 -9.40
C GLN A 9 -19.92 -17.34 -9.78
N LYS A 10 -20.34 -18.05 -10.83
CA LYS A 10 -19.59 -19.19 -11.40
C LYS A 10 -18.19 -18.78 -11.86
N ALA A 11 -18.07 -17.61 -12.49
CA ALA A 11 -16.78 -17.06 -12.89
C ALA A 11 -15.86 -16.77 -11.69
N LEU A 12 -16.40 -16.24 -10.58
CA LEU A 12 -15.66 -15.99 -9.33
C LEU A 12 -15.18 -17.28 -8.63
N GLN A 13 -15.90 -18.38 -8.83
CA GLN A 13 -15.52 -19.71 -8.31
C GLN A 13 -14.53 -20.46 -9.21
N SER A 14 -14.27 -19.97 -10.42
CA SER A 14 -13.35 -20.60 -11.38
C SER A 14 -11.93 -20.75 -10.81
N GLN A 15 -11.21 -21.80 -11.20
CA GLN A 15 -9.78 -21.92 -10.85
C GLN A 15 -8.90 -20.93 -11.63
N SER A 16 -9.41 -20.32 -12.70
CA SER A 16 -8.69 -19.34 -13.51
C SER A 16 -8.77 -17.93 -12.90
N TRP A 17 -7.64 -17.35 -12.52
CA TRP A 17 -7.59 -15.97 -12.02
C TRP A 17 -8.07 -14.95 -13.05
N LYS A 18 -7.80 -15.17 -14.35
CA LYS A 18 -8.33 -14.32 -15.41
C LYS A 18 -9.86 -14.35 -15.43
N MET A 19 -10.45 -15.54 -15.28
CA MET A 19 -11.90 -15.71 -15.22
C MET A 19 -12.49 -15.07 -13.96
N LYS A 20 -11.82 -15.17 -12.80
CA LYS A 20 -12.24 -14.48 -11.57
C LYS A 20 -12.23 -12.96 -11.73
N ALA A 21 -11.19 -12.40 -12.33
CA ALA A 21 -11.09 -10.97 -12.57
C ALA A 21 -12.18 -10.48 -13.52
N GLN A 22 -12.45 -11.22 -14.59
CA GLN A 22 -13.56 -10.91 -15.51
C GLN A 22 -14.91 -11.02 -14.80
N GLY A 23 -15.13 -12.07 -13.99
CA GLY A 23 -16.32 -12.24 -13.17
C GLY A 23 -16.55 -11.09 -12.20
N ALA A 24 -15.48 -10.62 -11.53
CA ALA A 24 -15.53 -9.48 -10.63
C ALA A 24 -15.85 -8.17 -11.36
N ALA A 25 -15.19 -7.90 -12.48
CA ALA A 25 -15.45 -6.71 -13.28
C ALA A 25 -16.89 -6.69 -13.85
N ALA A 26 -17.39 -7.85 -14.29
CA ALA A 26 -18.76 -8.01 -14.75
C ALA A 26 -19.76 -7.82 -13.60
N MET A 27 -19.52 -8.41 -12.43
CA MET A 27 -20.36 -8.21 -11.24
C MET A 27 -20.38 -6.75 -10.81
N ALA A 28 -19.22 -6.09 -10.80
CA ALA A 28 -19.10 -4.66 -10.52
C ALA A 28 -19.89 -3.82 -11.53
N SER A 29 -19.91 -4.21 -12.81
CA SER A 29 -20.69 -3.53 -13.84
C SER A 29 -22.20 -3.72 -13.63
N ILE A 30 -22.66 -4.93 -13.30
CA ILE A 30 -24.07 -5.21 -12.96
C ILE A 30 -24.49 -4.35 -11.76
N ALA A 31 -23.66 -4.35 -10.71
CA ALA A 31 -23.87 -3.56 -9.51
C ALA A 31 -23.97 -2.06 -9.83
N LYS A 32 -23.06 -1.52 -10.65
CA LYS A 32 -23.03 -0.09 -11.07
C LYS A 32 -24.23 0.31 -11.93
N GLN A 33 -24.63 -0.53 -12.88
CA GLN A 33 -25.75 -0.23 -13.79
C GLN A 33 -27.11 -0.23 -13.08
N GLN A 34 -27.23 -1.00 -12.00
CA GLN A 34 -28.49 -1.18 -11.27
C GLN A 34 -28.53 -0.40 -9.95
N THR A 35 -27.47 0.34 -9.61
CA THR A 35 -27.39 0.98 -8.30
C THR A 35 -28.37 2.14 -8.16
N GLY A 36 -29.15 2.14 -7.07
CA GLY A 36 -30.21 3.14 -6.81
C GLY A 36 -31.63 2.62 -7.06
N SER A 37 -31.78 1.49 -7.78
CA SER A 37 -33.05 0.77 -7.95
C SER A 37 -33.02 -0.66 -7.41
N LEU A 38 -31.88 -1.10 -6.85
CA LEU A 38 -31.75 -2.41 -6.22
C LEU A 38 -32.52 -2.43 -4.90
N VAL A 39 -33.57 -3.23 -4.88
CA VAL A 39 -34.38 -3.58 -3.71
C VAL A 39 -34.33 -5.10 -3.48
N ALA A 40 -34.88 -5.57 -2.37
CA ALA A 40 -35.04 -6.99 -2.13
C ALA A 40 -35.86 -7.67 -3.26
N PRO A 41 -35.53 -8.91 -3.68
CA PRO A 41 -34.43 -9.75 -3.19
C PRO A 41 -33.08 -9.48 -3.89
N HIS A 42 -33.08 -8.71 -4.98
CA HIS A 42 -31.93 -8.55 -5.87
C HIS A 42 -30.74 -7.86 -5.19
N LEU A 43 -30.99 -6.89 -4.30
CA LEU A 43 -29.94 -6.28 -3.48
C LEU A 43 -29.18 -7.33 -2.67
N GLY A 44 -29.92 -8.20 -1.96
CA GLY A 44 -29.35 -9.30 -1.18
C GLY A 44 -28.56 -10.29 -2.04
N MET A 45 -29.05 -10.63 -3.23
CA MET A 45 -28.34 -11.52 -4.15
C MET A 45 -27.02 -10.93 -4.64
N VAL A 46 -27.03 -9.66 -5.07
CA VAL A 46 -25.82 -8.97 -5.56
C VAL A 46 -24.79 -8.84 -4.44
N LEU A 47 -25.20 -8.34 -3.27
CA LEU A 47 -24.30 -8.21 -2.12
C LEU A 47 -23.73 -9.56 -1.67
N SER A 48 -24.57 -10.60 -1.58
CA SER A 48 -24.11 -11.94 -1.20
C SER A 48 -23.06 -12.47 -2.18
N ALA A 49 -23.27 -12.32 -3.49
CA ALA A 49 -22.34 -12.79 -4.49
C ALA A 49 -21.01 -12.01 -4.45
N LEU A 50 -21.06 -10.69 -4.25
CA LEU A 50 -19.88 -9.84 -4.06
C LEU A 50 -19.09 -10.24 -2.81
N LEU A 51 -19.76 -10.42 -1.67
CA LEU A 51 -19.14 -10.81 -0.40
C LEU A 51 -18.53 -12.21 -0.47
N GLN A 52 -19.20 -13.17 -1.13
CA GLN A 52 -18.60 -14.49 -1.38
C GLN A 52 -17.32 -14.40 -2.21
N GLY A 53 -17.26 -13.47 -3.17
CA GLY A 53 -16.05 -13.20 -3.96
C GLY A 53 -14.88 -12.65 -3.15
N LEU A 54 -15.14 -12.04 -1.97
CA LEU A 54 -14.09 -11.57 -1.07
C LEU A 54 -13.41 -12.70 -0.28
N VAL A 55 -14.03 -13.88 -0.17
CA VAL A 55 -13.49 -14.96 0.65
C VAL A 55 -12.17 -15.50 0.08
N GLY A 56 -11.19 -15.74 0.96
CA GLY A 56 -9.95 -16.42 0.63
C GLY A 56 -8.77 -15.50 0.32
N ARG A 57 -7.94 -15.92 -0.63
CA ARG A 57 -6.66 -15.25 -1.00
C ARG A 57 -6.93 -13.95 -1.80
N THR A 58 -5.97 -13.03 -1.77
CA THR A 58 -5.97 -11.84 -2.63
C THR A 58 -5.39 -12.19 -4.01
N TRP A 59 -6.01 -11.70 -5.08
CA TRP A 59 -5.61 -11.91 -6.46
C TRP A 59 -5.84 -10.60 -7.25
N THR A 60 -5.16 -10.44 -8.39
CA THR A 60 -5.19 -9.19 -9.18
C THR A 60 -6.57 -8.92 -9.79
N GLY A 61 -7.15 -7.75 -9.53
CA GLY A 61 -8.51 -7.39 -9.97
C GLY A 61 -9.59 -7.68 -8.93
N LYS A 62 -9.24 -8.24 -7.76
CA LYS A 62 -10.20 -8.50 -6.68
C LYS A 62 -10.73 -7.21 -6.06
N GLU A 63 -9.95 -6.14 -6.12
CA GLU A 63 -10.30 -4.80 -5.70
C GLU A 63 -11.57 -4.27 -6.38
N GLU A 64 -11.92 -4.74 -7.59
CA GLU A 64 -13.17 -4.38 -8.26
C GLU A 64 -14.41 -4.85 -7.49
N LEU A 65 -14.31 -5.94 -6.73
CA LEU A 65 -15.39 -6.39 -5.84
C LEU A 65 -15.61 -5.39 -4.70
N LEU A 66 -14.52 -4.86 -4.12
CA LEU A 66 -14.59 -3.87 -3.05
C LEU A 66 -15.20 -2.56 -3.55
N ASN A 67 -14.77 -2.09 -4.72
CA ASN A 67 -15.33 -0.90 -5.36
C ASN A 67 -16.83 -1.07 -5.66
N ALA A 68 -17.25 -2.26 -6.08
CA ALA A 68 -18.66 -2.58 -6.31
C ALA A 68 -19.47 -2.57 -5.00
N ILE A 69 -18.95 -3.18 -3.93
CA ILE A 69 -19.60 -3.20 -2.62
C ILE A 69 -19.80 -1.78 -2.09
N GLY A 70 -18.74 -0.96 -2.08
CA GLY A 70 -18.83 0.44 -1.65
C GLY A 70 -19.91 1.18 -2.44
N SER A 71 -19.89 1.10 -3.77
CA SER A 71 -20.90 1.73 -4.63
C SER A 71 -22.33 1.26 -4.34
N VAL A 72 -22.55 -0.05 -4.13
CA VAL A 72 -23.89 -0.60 -3.84
C VAL A 72 -24.38 -0.11 -2.50
N VAL A 73 -23.55 -0.22 -1.45
CA VAL A 73 -23.93 0.19 -0.10
C VAL A 73 -24.19 1.70 -0.04
N SER A 74 -23.36 2.53 -0.68
CA SER A 74 -23.55 3.99 -0.69
C SER A 74 -24.85 4.45 -1.33
N LYS A 75 -25.35 3.74 -2.34
CA LYS A 75 -26.57 4.12 -3.07
C LYS A 75 -27.82 3.37 -2.59
N CYS A 76 -27.66 2.25 -1.89
CA CYS A 76 -28.77 1.40 -1.45
C CYS A 76 -28.83 1.24 0.08
N SER A 77 -28.15 2.09 0.86
CA SER A 77 -28.09 1.96 2.34
C SER A 77 -29.47 1.96 3.00
N GLY A 78 -30.42 2.77 2.49
CA GLY A 78 -31.79 2.79 3.00
C GLY A 78 -32.57 1.48 2.77
N GLU A 79 -32.30 0.75 1.69
CA GLU A 79 -32.87 -0.58 1.44
C GLU A 79 -32.09 -1.67 2.19
N LEU A 80 -30.78 -1.48 2.37
CA LEU A 80 -29.92 -2.41 3.11
C LEU A 80 -30.30 -2.46 4.60
N GLN A 81 -30.69 -1.33 5.18
CA GLN A 81 -31.16 -1.24 6.57
C GLN A 81 -32.51 -1.95 6.78
N LYS A 82 -33.29 -2.20 5.73
CA LYS A 82 -34.52 -2.99 5.82
C LYS A 82 -34.13 -4.47 5.82
N SER A 83 -34.25 -5.13 6.96
CA SER A 83 -34.01 -6.56 7.07
C SER A 83 -34.91 -7.33 6.11
N SER A 84 -34.28 -8.14 5.23
CA SER A 84 -34.95 -9.02 4.28
C SER A 84 -34.32 -10.42 4.34
N PRO A 85 -35.09 -11.51 4.24
CA PRO A 85 -34.54 -12.85 4.18
C PRO A 85 -33.50 -13.00 3.06
N GLY A 86 -32.32 -13.54 3.40
CA GLY A 86 -31.22 -13.76 2.45
C GLY A 86 -30.44 -12.50 2.04
N GLN A 87 -30.75 -11.33 2.61
CA GLN A 87 -29.95 -10.12 2.43
C GLN A 87 -28.90 -10.02 3.53
N PRO A 88 -27.61 -9.78 3.20
CA PRO A 88 -26.58 -9.54 4.19
C PRO A 88 -26.92 -8.34 5.06
N SER A 89 -26.66 -8.45 6.36
CA SER A 89 -26.91 -7.33 7.29
C SER A 89 -25.82 -6.26 7.19
N VAL A 90 -26.13 -5.02 7.60
CA VAL A 90 -25.14 -3.94 7.67
C VAL A 90 -23.91 -4.33 8.51
N PRO A 91 -24.04 -4.92 9.72
CA PRO A 91 -22.89 -5.37 10.49
C PRO A 91 -22.07 -6.44 9.77
N GLU A 92 -22.72 -7.40 9.12
CA GLU A 92 -22.05 -8.47 8.37
C GLU A 92 -21.21 -7.92 7.20
N VAL A 93 -21.77 -7.00 6.41
CA VAL A 93 -21.06 -6.32 5.32
C VAL A 93 -19.85 -5.57 5.87
N THR A 94 -20.06 -4.83 6.97
CA THR A 94 -19.02 -4.01 7.59
C THR A 94 -17.88 -4.86 8.14
N ASP A 95 -18.18 -5.96 8.84
CA ASP A 95 -17.20 -6.89 9.38
C ASP A 95 -16.34 -7.54 8.28
N LEU A 96 -16.99 -7.95 7.18
CA LEU A 96 -16.29 -8.54 6.03
C LEU A 96 -15.36 -7.53 5.36
N VAL A 97 -15.79 -6.28 5.18
CA VAL A 97 -14.95 -5.22 4.60
C VAL A 97 -13.78 -4.85 5.52
N LEU A 98 -14.01 -4.73 6.83
CA LEU A 98 -12.96 -4.46 7.81
C LEU A 98 -11.92 -5.59 7.88
N LYS A 99 -12.35 -6.84 7.70
CA LYS A 99 -11.44 -7.99 7.58
C LYS A 99 -10.52 -7.87 6.36
N GLU A 100 -11.03 -7.39 5.23
CA GLU A 100 -10.22 -7.21 4.02
C GLU A 100 -9.22 -6.03 4.15
N CYS A 101 -9.51 -5.03 4.97
CA CYS A 101 -8.57 -3.94 5.29
C CYS A 101 -7.29 -4.42 5.99
N ARG A 102 -7.30 -5.61 6.57
CA ARG A 102 -6.14 -6.22 7.27
C ARG A 102 -5.20 -7.00 6.35
N LYS A 103 -5.53 -7.19 5.06
CA LYS A 103 -4.68 -7.92 4.09
C LYS A 103 -3.38 -7.18 3.78
N ASP A 104 -2.29 -7.87 3.46
CA ASP A 104 -0.98 -7.23 3.30
C ASP A 104 -0.74 -6.52 1.96
N ASN A 105 -1.43 -6.93 0.90
CA ASN A 105 -1.28 -6.31 -0.42
C ASN A 105 -1.71 -4.83 -0.36
N LEU A 106 -0.79 -3.91 -0.62
CA LEU A 106 -1.01 -2.47 -0.43
C LEU A 106 -2.11 -1.91 -1.34
N VAL A 107 -2.11 -2.28 -2.62
CA VAL A 107 -3.11 -1.82 -3.60
C VAL A 107 -4.50 -2.27 -3.17
N TYR A 108 -4.64 -3.55 -2.83
CA TYR A 108 -5.89 -4.12 -2.34
C TYR A 108 -6.32 -3.52 -1.00
N LYS A 109 -5.38 -3.30 -0.07
CA LYS A 109 -5.65 -2.66 1.23
C LYS A 109 -6.18 -1.25 1.05
N MET A 110 -5.62 -0.46 0.13
CA MET A 110 -6.12 0.89 -0.16
C MET A 110 -7.55 0.85 -0.69
N ALA A 111 -7.85 -0.08 -1.61
CA ALA A 111 -9.22 -0.28 -2.09
C ALA A 111 -10.18 -0.72 -0.97
N ALA A 112 -9.72 -1.60 -0.06
CA ALA A 112 -10.52 -2.06 1.07
C ALA A 112 -10.82 -0.93 2.06
N LEU A 113 -9.84 -0.07 2.35
CA LEU A 113 -10.02 1.11 3.20
C LEU A 113 -10.98 2.13 2.56
N GLY A 114 -10.91 2.33 1.23
CA GLY A 114 -11.87 3.15 0.50
C GLY A 114 -13.29 2.59 0.61
N CYS A 115 -13.46 1.30 0.35
CA CYS A 115 -14.74 0.61 0.52
C CYS A 115 -15.27 0.70 1.97
N ALA A 116 -14.40 0.54 2.98
CA ALA A 116 -14.78 0.69 4.38
C ALA A 116 -15.30 2.11 4.67
N ALA A 117 -14.63 3.13 4.15
CA ALA A 117 -15.08 4.51 4.29
C ALA A 117 -16.47 4.74 3.66
N ASP A 118 -16.67 4.24 2.43
CA ASP A 118 -17.95 4.34 1.72
C ASP A 118 -19.08 3.63 2.48
N VAL A 119 -18.83 2.42 3.00
CA VAL A 119 -19.78 1.63 3.78
C VAL A 119 -20.14 2.34 5.07
N LEU A 120 -19.15 2.70 5.89
CA LEU A 120 -19.37 3.34 7.19
C LEU A 120 -20.08 4.69 7.05
N GLN A 121 -19.70 5.48 6.04
CA GLN A 121 -20.37 6.74 5.75
C GLN A 121 -21.83 6.53 5.35
N ALA A 122 -22.14 5.53 4.55
CA ALA A 122 -23.49 5.29 4.06
C ALA A 122 -24.42 4.66 5.09
N THR A 123 -23.87 3.81 5.97
CA THR A 123 -24.65 3.07 6.98
C THR A 123 -24.71 3.77 8.33
N GLN A 124 -23.81 4.74 8.58
CA GLN A 124 -23.66 5.44 9.86
C GLN A 124 -23.30 4.51 11.03
N GLU A 125 -22.62 3.39 10.75
CA GLU A 125 -22.09 2.49 11.77
C GLU A 125 -20.86 3.10 12.46
N ASP A 126 -20.84 3.09 13.80
CA ASP A 126 -19.66 3.48 14.57
C ASP A 126 -18.68 2.30 14.70
N ARG A 127 -17.62 2.35 13.89
CA ARG A 127 -16.52 1.38 13.90
C ARG A 127 -15.16 2.05 14.11
N PHE A 128 -15.14 3.16 14.85
CA PHE A 128 -13.89 3.92 15.06
C PHE A 128 -12.78 3.04 15.66
N SER A 129 -13.10 2.20 16.66
CA SER A 129 -12.11 1.32 17.30
C SER A 129 -11.47 0.35 16.30
N ASP A 130 -12.28 -0.31 15.47
CA ASP A 130 -11.78 -1.25 14.46
C ASP A 130 -10.87 -0.55 13.44
N MET A 131 -11.27 0.64 12.98
CA MET A 131 -10.48 1.44 12.06
C MET A 131 -9.18 1.93 12.71
N ALA A 132 -9.22 2.36 13.97
CA ALA A 132 -8.04 2.76 14.73
C ALA A 132 -7.04 1.60 14.89
N ASP A 133 -7.54 0.40 15.19
CA ASP A 133 -6.71 -0.81 15.30
C ASP A 133 -6.01 -1.18 13.99
N ILE A 134 -6.61 -0.83 12.85
CA ILE A 134 -6.00 -1.05 11.52
C ILE A 134 -5.01 0.06 11.18
N LEU A 135 -5.39 1.32 11.41
CA LEU A 135 -4.64 2.49 10.93
C LEU A 135 -3.48 2.88 11.84
N ILE A 136 -3.62 2.81 13.16
CA ILE A 136 -2.57 3.24 14.10
C ILE A 136 -1.26 2.46 13.90
N PRO A 137 -1.26 1.11 13.76
CA PRO A 137 -0.03 0.37 13.48
C PRO A 137 0.61 0.78 12.14
N LEU A 138 -0.20 1.05 11.12
CA LEU A 138 0.29 1.49 9.81
C LEU A 138 0.96 2.87 9.91
N ILE A 139 0.34 3.82 10.59
CA ILE A 139 0.89 5.16 10.82
C ILE A 139 2.21 5.08 11.60
N LYS A 140 2.26 4.27 12.67
CA LYS A 140 3.49 4.04 13.45
C LYS A 140 4.61 3.47 12.58
N LYS A 141 4.30 2.49 11.72
CA LYS A 141 5.25 1.86 10.81
C LYS A 141 5.79 2.85 9.75
N VAL A 142 4.94 3.72 9.20
CA VAL A 142 5.36 4.77 8.26
C VAL A 142 6.35 5.72 8.94
N ARG A 143 6.00 6.23 10.13
CA ARG A 143 6.87 7.14 10.90
C ARG A 143 8.20 6.49 11.28
N GLN A 144 8.21 5.21 11.63
CA GLN A 144 9.45 4.49 11.92
C GLN A 144 10.35 4.40 10.68
N ARG A 145 9.80 4.02 9.53
CA ARG A 145 10.55 3.92 8.27
C ARG A 145 11.13 5.27 7.84
N GLU A 146 10.41 6.37 8.06
CA GLU A 146 10.92 7.72 7.78
C GLU A 146 12.12 8.06 8.67
N ARG A 147 12.04 7.76 9.98
CA ARG A 147 13.15 7.97 10.91
C ARG A 147 14.37 7.12 10.57
N GLU A 148 14.18 5.87 10.18
CA GLU A 148 15.26 4.97 9.75
C GLU A 148 15.95 5.52 8.49
N ARG A 149 15.18 5.94 7.49
CA ARG A 149 15.71 6.58 6.28
C ARG A 149 16.48 7.86 6.57
N GLU A 150 16.02 8.68 7.51
CA GLU A 150 16.72 9.90 7.90
C GLU A 150 18.04 9.59 8.61
N ARG A 151 18.05 8.62 9.52
CA ARG A 151 19.29 8.16 10.18
C ARG A 151 20.30 7.62 9.17
N GLU A 152 19.85 6.83 8.21
CA GLU A 152 20.70 6.30 7.14
C GLU A 152 21.32 7.44 6.32
N ARG A 153 20.53 8.45 5.92
CA ARG A 153 21.04 9.65 5.21
C ARG A 153 22.07 10.41 6.04
N GLN A 154 21.86 10.54 7.36
CA GLN A 154 22.80 11.21 8.24
C GLN A 154 24.11 10.45 8.38
N THR A 155 24.05 9.12 8.52
CA THR A 155 25.25 8.27 8.57
C THR A 155 26.06 8.39 7.28
N VAL A 156 25.41 8.29 6.11
CA VAL A 156 26.09 8.45 4.80
C VAL A 156 26.79 9.80 4.70
N ARG A 157 26.08 10.89 5.06
CA ARG A 157 26.66 12.25 5.07
C ARG A 157 27.84 12.39 6.03
N ALA A 158 27.78 11.77 7.20
CA ALA A 158 28.88 11.80 8.16
C ALA A 158 30.12 11.05 7.62
N THR A 159 29.93 9.85 7.05
CA THR A 159 31.01 9.07 6.44
C THR A 159 31.65 9.77 5.25
N ASP A 160 30.87 10.48 4.43
CA ASP A 160 31.40 11.23 3.29
C ASP A 160 32.27 12.41 3.75
N ARG A 161 31.83 13.15 4.79
CA ARG A 161 32.59 14.24 5.39
C ARG A 161 33.92 13.77 6.00
N GLU A 162 33.91 12.64 6.70
CA GLU A 162 35.12 12.05 7.29
C GLU A 162 36.14 11.68 6.19
N ARG A 163 35.68 10.98 5.14
CA ARG A 163 36.51 10.63 3.98
C ARG A 163 37.07 11.84 3.24
N GLU A 164 36.30 12.93 3.14
CA GLU A 164 36.77 14.18 2.54
C GLU A 164 37.84 14.87 3.40
N GLY A 165 37.64 14.88 4.72
CA GLY A 165 38.63 15.37 5.69
C GLY A 165 39.96 14.62 5.62
N ASP A 166 39.90 13.29 5.56
CA ASP A 166 41.10 12.44 5.42
C ASP A 166 41.85 12.72 4.11
N ARG A 167 41.14 12.81 2.98
CA ARG A 167 41.75 13.19 1.69
C ARG A 167 42.38 14.59 1.74
N GLN A 168 41.75 15.54 2.43
CA GLN A 168 42.30 16.88 2.56
C GLN A 168 43.55 16.90 3.42
N LYS A 169 43.58 16.12 4.50
CA LYS A 169 44.76 15.95 5.36
C LYS A 169 45.92 15.31 4.59
N GLU A 170 45.65 14.25 3.83
CA GLU A 170 46.64 13.60 2.97
C GLU A 170 47.24 14.58 1.95
N ARG A 171 46.39 15.35 1.24
CA ARG A 171 46.85 16.40 0.30
C ARG A 171 47.72 17.45 0.98
N ARG A 172 47.36 17.89 2.19
CA ARG A 172 48.15 18.85 2.97
C ARG A 172 49.51 18.28 3.34
N THR A 173 49.55 17.04 3.83
CA THR A 173 50.80 16.35 4.18
C THR A 173 51.73 16.23 2.98
N VAL A 174 51.21 15.81 1.82
CA VAL A 174 51.98 15.73 0.56
C VAL A 174 52.53 17.11 0.16
N CYS A 175 51.72 18.16 0.27
CA CYS A 175 52.14 19.53 -0.07
C CYS A 175 53.29 20.02 0.84
N VAL A 176 53.18 19.82 2.16
CA VAL A 176 54.25 20.18 3.12
C VAL A 176 55.54 19.42 2.81
N PHE A 177 55.44 18.13 2.49
CA PHE A 177 56.59 17.30 2.14
C PHE A 177 57.30 17.81 0.87
N LEU A 178 56.55 18.15 -0.18
CA LEU A 178 57.09 18.72 -1.41
C LEU A 178 57.77 20.09 -1.18
N LEU A 179 57.20 20.94 -0.33
CA LEU A 179 57.76 22.24 0.02
C LEU A 179 59.07 22.11 0.81
N LEU A 180 59.14 21.17 1.76
CA LEU A 180 60.36 20.89 2.52
C LEU A 180 61.46 20.34 1.60
N HIS A 181 61.14 19.39 0.73
CA HIS A 181 62.09 18.84 -0.23
C HIS A 181 62.64 19.92 -1.17
N HIS A 182 61.78 20.80 -1.69
CA HIS A 182 62.20 21.94 -2.51
C HIS A 182 63.09 22.93 -1.73
N SER A 183 62.78 23.18 -0.44
CA SER A 183 63.58 24.06 0.41
C SER A 183 64.98 23.50 0.69
N ILE A 184 65.08 22.19 0.90
CA ILE A 184 66.37 21.49 1.10
C ILE A 184 67.24 21.60 -0.16
N LEU A 185 66.66 21.38 -1.35
CA LEU A 185 67.37 21.53 -2.63
C LEU A 185 67.85 22.96 -2.90
N LEU A 186 67.20 23.98 -2.33
CA LEU A 186 67.61 25.38 -2.46
C LEU A 186 68.71 25.78 -1.46
N ILE A 187 68.83 25.10 -0.33
CA ILE A 187 69.81 25.42 0.72
C ILE A 187 71.17 24.77 0.44
N ASP A 188 71.20 23.61 -0.24
CA ASP A 188 72.43 22.93 -0.65
C ASP A 188 72.39 22.53 -2.14
N PRO A 189 72.82 23.40 -3.06
CA PRO A 189 73.02 23.01 -4.46
C PRO A 189 74.21 22.03 -4.64
N GLU A 190 75.06 21.81 -3.63
CA GLU A 190 76.29 21.00 -3.73
C GLU A 190 76.20 19.58 -3.13
N CYS A 191 75.07 19.17 -2.53
CA CYS A 191 74.97 17.84 -1.90
C CYS A 191 74.58 16.69 -2.87
N VAL A 192 74.52 16.94 -4.19
CA VAL A 192 74.13 15.94 -5.21
C VAL A 192 75.34 15.36 -5.97
N MET A 193 76.57 15.53 -5.49
CA MET A 193 77.78 15.11 -6.21
C MET A 193 78.79 14.33 -5.33
N SER A 194 78.31 13.44 -4.47
CA SER A 194 79.18 12.45 -3.82
C SER A 194 78.75 11.03 -4.19
N ASP A 195 79.36 10.51 -5.25
CA ASP A 195 79.31 9.12 -5.68
C ASP A 195 79.93 8.18 -4.61
N PRO A 196 79.51 6.90 -4.55
CA PRO A 196 80.11 5.91 -3.67
C PRO A 196 81.43 5.39 -4.26
N VAL A 197 82.49 5.35 -3.44
CA VAL A 197 83.70 4.53 -3.66
C VAL A 197 83.78 3.47 -2.57
#